data_AF-A0A2J6MS90-F1
#
_entry.id   AF-A0A2J6MS90-F1
#
_cell.length_a   1.000
_cell.length_b   1.000
_cell.length_c   1.000
_cell.angle_alpha   90.00
_cell.angle_beta   90.00
_cell.angle_gamma   90.00
#
_symmetry.space_group_name_H-M   'P 1'
#
loop_
_entity.id
_entity.type
_entity.pdbx_description
1 polymer ?
#
loop_
_entity_poly.entity_id
_entity_poly.type
_entity_poly.pdbx_seq_one_letter_code
_entity_poly.pdbx_strand_id
1 'polypeptide(L)'
;MEDRVILLLREQAGDRAPGGQPESDGTPVLGGHGFWERLAERTGVLSRRWRKVYAREQKVTSDMLQALARLFPSYAFWLATGITDAVNGHVAPMTAQTFPERLYQGSAASEEYFRVSLALETQLAAEGHVNGEDDRERLYAVERTRPLAHWHESPLADAAYRMAGTSDYEQLQALWHQREAERIVRCRHIRGKDRPSVGRRESKGETGGSPVLGKDARSAHQDPWDLFYVQAIRKAGGGTGQ
;
A
#
# COMPACT_ATOMS: atom_id res chain seq x y z
N MET A 1 3.58 -1.92 15.64
CA MET A 1 3.11 -2.90 14.63
C MET A 1 1.64 -3.23 14.84
N GLU A 2 1.24 -3.66 16.04
CA GLU A 2 -0.16 -4.03 16.37
C GLU A 2 -1.17 -2.90 16.08
N ASP A 3 -0.85 -1.66 16.47
CA ASP A 3 -1.73 -0.51 16.22
C ASP A 3 -2.02 -0.29 14.74
N ARG A 4 -1.05 -0.56 13.86
CA ARG A 4 -1.22 -0.43 12.39
C ARG A 4 -2.20 -1.45 11.86
N VAL A 5 -2.11 -2.69 12.34
CA VAL A 5 -3.08 -3.74 11.99
C VAL A 5 -4.48 -3.36 12.46
N ILE A 6 -4.62 -2.86 13.70
CA ILE A 6 -5.91 -2.42 14.23
C ILE A 6 -6.50 -1.25 13.42
N LEU A 7 -5.68 -0.27 13.03
CA LEU A 7 -6.12 0.85 12.19
C LEU A 7 -6.62 0.37 10.81
N LEU A 8 -5.89 -0.54 10.17
CA LEU A 8 -6.34 -1.15 8.92
C LEU A 8 -7.66 -1.90 9.11
N LEU A 9 -7.77 -2.74 10.15
CA LEU A 9 -8.99 -3.49 10.43
C LEU A 9 -10.19 -2.56 10.71
N ARG A 10 -9.99 -1.44 11.41
CA ARG A 10 -11.04 -0.42 11.64
C ARG A 10 -11.56 0.15 10.32
N GLU A 11 -10.64 0.57 9.46
CA GLU A 11 -10.99 1.11 8.15
C GLU A 11 -11.76 0.09 7.31
N GLN A 12 -11.29 -1.15 7.28
CA GLN A 12 -11.92 -2.22 6.49
C GLN A 12 -13.22 -2.76 7.10
N ALA A 13 -13.41 -2.65 8.41
CA ALA A 13 -14.68 -2.95 9.07
C ALA A 13 -15.74 -1.87 8.78
N GLY A 14 -15.32 -0.67 8.38
CA GLY A 14 -16.18 0.51 8.28
C GLY A 14 -16.45 1.18 9.63
N ASP A 15 -15.65 0.85 10.66
CA ASP A 15 -15.70 1.49 11.98
C ASP A 15 -15.17 2.92 11.87
N ARG A 16 -16.03 3.84 11.42
CA ARG A 16 -15.71 5.28 11.38
C ARG A 16 -15.78 5.87 12.78
N ALA A 17 -14.83 6.76 13.10
CA ALA A 17 -14.92 7.57 14.30
C ALA A 17 -16.20 8.43 14.26
N PRO A 18 -16.91 8.62 15.38
CA PRO A 18 -18.12 9.45 15.42
C PRO A 18 -17.78 10.89 15.02
N GLY A 19 -18.35 11.38 13.91
CA GLY A 19 -18.23 12.77 13.45
C GLY A 19 -17.56 13.01 12.09
N GLY A 20 -17.13 11.97 11.36
CA GLY A 20 -16.55 12.14 10.01
C GLY A 20 -17.61 12.36 8.92
N GLN A 21 -17.57 13.51 8.24
CA GLN A 21 -18.38 13.76 7.02
C GLN A 21 -18.01 12.80 5.89
N PRO A 22 -18.96 12.45 5.00
CA PRO A 22 -18.70 11.60 3.85
C PRO A 22 -18.05 12.43 2.74
N GLU A 23 -16.73 12.37 2.62
CA GLU A 23 -16.06 12.64 1.34
C GLU A 23 -15.54 11.30 0.78
N SER A 24 -15.70 11.11 -0.52
CA SER A 24 -15.95 9.85 -1.23
C SER A 24 -14.77 8.88 -1.44
N ASP A 25 -15.15 7.69 -1.94
CA ASP A 25 -14.40 6.59 -2.61
C ASP A 25 -13.59 5.54 -1.83
N GLY A 26 -13.42 5.68 -0.51
CA GLY A 26 -12.91 4.59 0.32
C GLY A 26 -14.01 3.61 0.74
N THR A 27 -14.53 2.78 -0.17
CA THR A 27 -15.53 1.75 0.20
C THR A 27 -14.81 0.59 0.91
N PRO A 28 -15.16 0.25 2.17
CA PRO A 28 -14.53 -0.87 2.86
C PRO A 28 -14.77 -2.18 2.08
N VAL A 29 -13.68 -2.83 1.64
CA VAL A 29 -13.73 -4.03 0.78
C VAL A 29 -14.46 -5.20 1.46
N LEU A 30 -14.45 -5.23 2.80
CA LEU A 30 -15.02 -6.30 3.60
C LEU A 30 -16.18 -5.85 4.52
N GLY A 31 -16.53 -4.56 4.56
CA GLY A 31 -17.35 -3.95 5.62
C GLY A 31 -18.76 -4.57 5.81
N GLY A 32 -19.40 -4.26 6.94
CA GLY A 32 -20.77 -4.70 7.26
C GLY A 32 -20.88 -5.98 8.11
N HIS A 33 -22.11 -6.49 8.29
CA HIS A 33 -22.37 -7.70 9.07
C HIS A 33 -21.53 -8.88 8.54
N GLY A 34 -20.82 -9.58 9.41
CA GLY A 34 -19.95 -10.71 9.03
C GLY A 34 -18.53 -10.35 8.56
N PHE A 35 -18.04 -9.13 8.86
CA PHE A 35 -16.67 -8.69 8.50
C PHE A 35 -15.60 -9.70 8.91
N TRP A 36 -15.66 -10.19 10.15
CA TRP A 36 -14.65 -11.09 10.70
C TRP A 36 -14.66 -12.47 10.04
N GLU A 37 -15.83 -12.94 9.61
CA GLU A 37 -16.02 -14.19 8.89
C GLU A 37 -15.42 -14.08 7.49
N ARG A 38 -15.72 -13.01 6.75
CA ARG A 38 -15.12 -12.75 5.43
C ARG A 38 -13.61 -12.57 5.50
N LEU A 39 -13.11 -11.85 6.51
CA LEU A 39 -11.68 -11.70 6.72
C LEU A 39 -11.02 -13.07 6.96
N ALA A 40 -11.65 -13.94 7.75
CA ALA A 40 -11.12 -15.27 8.00
C ALA A 40 -11.11 -16.16 6.76
N GLU A 41 -12.18 -16.14 5.97
CA GLU A 41 -12.26 -16.84 4.69
C GLU A 41 -11.15 -16.40 3.73
N ARG A 42 -10.90 -15.09 3.63
CA ARG A 42 -9.91 -14.52 2.70
C ARG A 42 -8.47 -14.66 3.16
N THR A 43 -8.23 -14.80 4.47
CA THR A 43 -6.87 -14.87 5.05
C THR A 43 -6.47 -16.27 5.50
N GLY A 44 -7.42 -17.21 5.61
CA GLY A 44 -7.20 -18.51 6.26
C GLY A 44 -7.02 -18.41 7.78
N VAL A 45 -7.05 -17.22 8.38
CA VAL A 45 -6.87 -17.01 9.82
C VAL A 45 -8.23 -16.93 10.50
N LEU A 46 -8.48 -17.79 11.50
CA LEU A 46 -9.75 -17.85 12.22
C LEU A 46 -10.22 -16.48 12.74
N SER A 47 -11.52 -16.16 12.55
CA SER A 47 -12.14 -14.90 12.99
C SER A 47 -11.89 -14.57 14.46
N ARG A 48 -11.86 -15.58 15.34
CA ARG A 48 -11.55 -15.40 16.76
C ARG A 48 -10.17 -14.80 17.01
N ARG A 49 -9.16 -15.12 16.18
CA ARG A 49 -7.80 -14.57 16.30
C ARG A 49 -7.78 -13.10 15.88
N TRP A 50 -8.50 -12.75 14.82
CA TRP A 50 -8.67 -11.37 14.40
C TRP A 50 -9.34 -10.51 15.47
N ARG A 51 -10.42 -11.01 16.08
CA ARG A 51 -11.09 -10.32 17.19
C ARG A 51 -10.18 -10.11 18.40
N LYS A 52 -9.37 -11.10 18.77
CA LYS A 52 -8.39 -10.96 19.87
C LYS A 52 -7.32 -9.91 19.56
N VAL A 53 -6.78 -9.90 18.34
CA VAL A 53 -5.86 -8.84 17.91
C VAL A 53 -6.54 -7.47 17.96
N TYR A 54 -7.77 -7.37 17.46
CA TYR A 54 -8.55 -6.14 17.47
C TYR A 54 -8.80 -5.61 18.89
N ALA A 55 -9.07 -6.52 19.84
CA ALA A 55 -9.26 -6.23 21.26
C ALA A 55 -7.94 -6.04 22.04
N ARG A 56 -6.78 -6.13 21.38
CA ARG A 56 -5.43 -6.09 21.99
C ARG A 56 -5.15 -7.22 22.99
N GLU A 57 -5.88 -8.32 22.89
CA GLU A 57 -5.69 -9.52 23.72
C GLU A 57 -4.63 -10.47 23.16
N GLN A 58 -4.25 -10.30 21.89
CA GLN A 58 -3.25 -11.12 21.22
C GLN A 58 -2.31 -10.26 20.37
N LYS A 59 -1.02 -10.57 20.40
CA LYS A 59 -0.04 -10.00 19.46
C LYS A 59 -0.29 -10.50 18.04
N VAL A 60 0.02 -9.64 17.06
CA VAL A 60 0.01 -10.00 15.63
C VAL A 60 1.16 -10.96 15.37
N THR A 61 0.87 -12.12 14.76
CA THR A 61 1.90 -13.08 14.33
C THR A 61 2.37 -12.79 12.91
N SER A 62 3.52 -13.34 12.50
CA SER A 62 4.05 -13.20 11.14
C SER A 62 3.03 -13.61 10.08
N ASP A 63 2.37 -14.76 10.25
CA ASP A 63 1.37 -15.25 9.29
C ASP A 63 0.16 -14.32 9.17
N MET A 64 -0.27 -13.70 10.27
CA MET A 64 -1.36 -12.73 10.25
C MET A 64 -0.95 -11.46 9.49
N LEU A 65 0.28 -10.99 9.72
CA LEU A 65 0.82 -9.84 9.00
C LEU A 65 0.96 -10.15 7.51
N GLN A 66 1.49 -11.33 7.15
CA GLN A 66 1.62 -11.78 5.77
C GLN A 66 0.27 -11.91 5.09
N ALA A 67 -0.74 -12.49 5.77
CA ALA A 67 -2.08 -12.63 5.22
C ALA A 67 -2.73 -11.27 4.91
N LEU A 68 -2.57 -10.28 5.79
CA LEU A 68 -3.02 -8.90 5.52
C LEU A 68 -2.23 -8.24 4.40
N ALA A 69 -0.91 -8.43 4.35
CA ALA A 69 -0.07 -7.88 3.29
C ALA A 69 -0.41 -8.46 1.91
N ARG A 70 -0.82 -9.74 1.82
CA ARG A 70 -1.31 -10.34 0.58
C ARG A 70 -2.73 -9.88 0.22
N LEU A 71 -3.60 -9.74 1.22
CA LEU A 71 -4.99 -9.31 0.98
C LEU A 71 -5.09 -7.82 0.61
N PHE A 72 -4.24 -6.98 1.19
CA PHE A 72 -4.19 -5.54 0.97
C PHE A 72 -2.76 -5.07 0.64
N PRO A 73 -2.26 -5.37 -0.58
CA PRO A 73 -0.85 -5.16 -0.93
C PRO A 73 -0.41 -3.70 -0.94
N SER A 74 -1.32 -2.76 -1.19
CA SER A 74 -1.03 -1.32 -1.09
C SER A 74 -0.62 -0.90 0.34
N TYR A 75 -1.03 -1.64 1.37
CA TYR A 75 -0.65 -1.35 2.76
C TYR A 75 0.52 -2.20 3.27
N ALA A 76 1.04 -3.15 2.48
CA ALA A 76 2.05 -4.12 2.94
C ALA A 76 3.33 -3.46 3.50
N PHE A 77 3.87 -2.47 2.78
CA PHE A 77 5.05 -1.73 3.22
C PHE A 77 4.78 -0.99 4.53
N TRP A 78 3.67 -0.24 4.62
CA TRP A 78 3.30 0.48 5.84
C TRP A 78 3.04 -0.45 7.03
N LEU A 79 2.38 -1.59 6.80
CA LEU A 79 2.13 -2.60 7.82
C LEU A 79 3.43 -3.14 8.43
N ALA A 80 4.49 -3.29 7.62
CA ALA A 80 5.80 -3.76 8.05
C ALA A 80 6.66 -2.63 8.66
N THR A 81 6.82 -1.53 7.94
CA THR A 81 7.81 -0.48 8.25
C THR A 81 7.22 0.68 9.04
N GLY A 82 5.96 1.06 8.77
CA GLY A 82 5.27 2.19 9.38
C GLY A 82 5.46 3.51 8.67
N ILE A 83 6.28 3.51 7.62
CA ILE A 83 6.40 4.59 6.66
C ILE A 83 5.66 4.19 5.38
N THR A 84 5.33 5.17 4.54
CA THR A 84 4.75 4.94 3.21
C THR A 84 5.82 5.08 2.14
N ASP A 85 5.49 4.60 0.95
CA ASP A 85 6.20 4.86 -0.30
C ASP A 85 5.12 5.14 -1.37
N ALA A 86 4.48 6.30 -1.21
CA ALA A 86 3.26 6.65 -1.95
C ALA A 86 3.49 6.72 -3.46
N VAL A 87 4.71 7.09 -3.89
CA VAL A 87 5.09 7.13 -5.31
C VAL A 87 5.03 5.75 -5.95
N ASN A 88 5.36 4.71 -5.19
CA ASN A 88 5.31 3.33 -5.67
C ASN A 88 3.97 2.64 -5.37
N GLY A 89 2.97 3.35 -4.85
CA GLY A 89 1.64 2.82 -4.57
C GLY A 89 1.51 2.16 -3.20
N HIS A 90 2.51 2.28 -2.34
CA HIS A 90 2.44 1.80 -0.97
C HIS A 90 2.00 2.93 -0.03
N VAL A 91 0.76 2.88 0.40
CA VAL A 91 0.11 3.94 1.20
C VAL A 91 -0.26 3.42 2.58
N ALA A 92 -0.82 4.29 3.41
CA ALA A 92 -1.41 3.93 4.69
C ALA A 92 -2.95 4.06 4.61
N PRO A 93 -3.69 3.39 5.51
CA PRO A 93 -5.10 3.68 5.74
C PRO A 93 -5.34 5.18 5.96
N MET A 94 -6.49 5.71 5.53
CA MET A 94 -6.86 7.11 5.70
C MET A 94 -6.94 7.53 7.17
N THR A 95 -7.21 6.57 8.05
CA THR A 95 -7.24 6.80 9.51
C THR A 95 -5.86 6.87 10.16
N ALA A 96 -4.78 6.59 9.41
CA ALA A 96 -3.42 6.60 9.93
C ALA A 96 -2.76 7.98 9.80
N GLN A 97 -2.05 8.38 10.84
CA GLN A 97 -1.06 9.45 10.75
C GLN A 97 0.22 8.89 10.12
N THR A 98 0.66 9.48 9.01
CA THR A 98 1.90 9.10 8.32
C THR A 98 3.04 10.07 8.64
N PHE A 99 4.27 9.58 8.54
CA PHE A 99 5.51 10.36 8.60
C PHE A 99 6.64 9.48 8.01
N PRO A 100 7.62 10.02 7.26
CA PRO A 100 7.82 11.43 6.92
C PRO A 100 6.93 11.92 5.76
N GLU A 101 6.46 11.01 4.91
CA GLU A 101 5.49 11.33 3.86
C GLU A 101 4.14 11.69 4.47
N ARG A 102 3.41 12.54 3.76
CA ARG A 102 2.01 12.84 4.04
C ARG A 102 1.12 11.69 3.59
N LEU A 103 -0.15 11.73 4.01
CA LEU A 103 -1.12 10.73 3.61
C LEU A 103 -1.48 10.92 2.14
N TYR A 104 -1.32 9.89 1.33
CA TYR A 104 -1.68 9.84 -0.07
C TYR A 104 -2.71 8.75 -0.32
N GLN A 105 -3.60 8.98 -1.29
CA GLN A 105 -4.53 7.95 -1.74
C GLN A 105 -3.81 6.90 -2.59
N GLY A 106 -4.33 5.66 -2.55
CA GLY A 106 -3.91 4.58 -3.44
C GLY A 106 -4.11 4.93 -4.92
N SER A 107 -3.54 4.10 -5.81
CA SER A 107 -3.81 4.14 -7.25
C SER A 107 -4.38 2.79 -7.65
N ALA A 108 -5.45 2.82 -8.44
CA ALA A 108 -6.07 1.60 -8.97
C ALA A 108 -5.08 0.79 -9.80
N ALA A 109 -4.22 1.42 -10.62
CA ALA A 109 -3.21 0.71 -11.40
C ALA A 109 -2.16 0.02 -10.52
N SER A 110 -1.73 0.67 -9.42
CA SER A 110 -0.81 0.04 -8.47
C SER A 110 -1.44 -1.14 -7.75
N GLU A 111 -2.67 -0.97 -7.26
CA GLU A 111 -3.42 -2.03 -6.57
C GLU A 111 -3.65 -3.24 -7.46
N GLU A 112 -4.09 -3.01 -8.69
CA GLU A 112 -4.33 -4.07 -9.67
C GLU A 112 -3.04 -4.78 -10.08
N TYR A 113 -1.96 -4.03 -10.34
CA TYR A 113 -0.64 -4.61 -10.59
C TYR A 113 -0.19 -5.53 -9.45
N PHE A 114 -0.31 -5.09 -8.19
CA PHE A 114 0.07 -5.91 -7.04
C PHE A 114 -0.80 -7.16 -6.91
N ARG A 115 -2.11 -7.03 -7.10
CA ARG A 115 -3.06 -8.14 -7.03
C ARG A 115 -2.71 -9.23 -8.06
N VAL A 116 -2.47 -8.85 -9.31
CA VAL A 116 -2.10 -9.79 -10.38
C VAL A 116 -0.69 -10.37 -10.15
N SER A 117 0.26 -9.55 -9.67
CA SER A 117 1.61 -10.05 -9.31
C SER A 117 1.56 -11.15 -8.26
N LEU A 118 0.75 -10.98 -7.20
CA LEU A 118 0.59 -11.97 -6.14
C LEU A 118 -0.13 -13.24 -6.62
N ALA A 119 -1.08 -13.11 -7.54
CA ALA A 119 -1.74 -14.26 -8.16
C ALA A 119 -0.75 -15.09 -8.97
N LEU A 120 0.06 -14.45 -9.82
CA LEU A 120 1.10 -15.11 -10.60
C LEU A 120 2.20 -15.73 -9.72
N GLU A 121 2.59 -15.09 -8.62
CA GLU A 121 3.52 -15.69 -7.66
C GLU A 121 2.96 -16.96 -7.01
N THR A 122 1.66 -16.96 -6.69
CA THR A 122 0.98 -18.15 -6.18
C THR A 122 0.96 -19.27 -7.22
N GLN A 123 0.68 -18.93 -8.48
CA GLN A 123 0.68 -19.89 -9.59
C GLN A 123 2.08 -20.44 -9.87
N LEU A 124 3.13 -19.60 -9.76
CA LEU A 124 4.51 -20.02 -9.94
C LEU A 124 4.90 -21.11 -8.93
N ALA A 125 4.53 -20.95 -7.65
CA ALA A 125 4.78 -21.97 -6.65
C ALA A 125 4.05 -23.29 -6.96
N ALA A 126 2.82 -23.20 -7.49
CA ALA A 126 2.03 -24.37 -7.89
C ALA A 126 2.61 -25.10 -9.12
N GLU A 127 2.99 -24.36 -10.17
CA GLU A 127 3.61 -24.91 -11.39
C GLU A 127 5.04 -25.40 -11.16
N GLY A 128 5.73 -24.83 -10.18
CA GLY A 128 7.03 -25.29 -9.70
C GLY A 128 6.96 -26.53 -8.80
N HIS A 129 5.75 -27.04 -8.53
CA HIS A 129 5.48 -28.18 -7.65
C HIS A 129 6.11 -28.06 -6.26
N VAL A 130 6.20 -26.82 -5.72
CA VAL A 130 6.81 -26.58 -4.41
C VAL A 130 5.88 -27.08 -3.31
N ASN A 131 6.39 -27.96 -2.46
CA ASN A 131 5.67 -28.38 -1.26
C ASN A 131 5.57 -27.22 -0.25
N GLY A 132 4.36 -26.68 -0.09
CA GLY A 132 4.06 -25.60 0.84
C GLY A 132 4.25 -25.95 2.32
N GLU A 133 4.32 -27.23 2.69
CA GLU A 133 4.45 -27.67 4.08
C GLU A 133 5.91 -27.98 4.47
N ASP A 134 6.82 -28.10 3.51
CA ASP A 134 8.25 -28.37 3.77
C ASP A 134 9.07 -27.08 3.73
N ASP A 135 9.47 -26.60 4.91
CA ASP A 135 10.27 -25.39 5.09
C ASP A 135 11.57 -25.39 4.26
N ARG A 136 12.23 -26.55 4.12
CA ARG A 136 13.49 -26.64 3.37
C ARG A 136 13.25 -26.56 1.88
N GLU A 137 12.21 -27.24 1.40
CA GLU A 137 11.84 -27.20 -0.01
C GLU A 137 11.39 -25.80 -0.42
N ARG A 138 10.55 -25.14 0.38
CA ARG A 138 10.14 -23.75 0.15
C ARG A 138 11.33 -22.80 0.06
N LEU A 139 12.28 -22.92 0.99
CA LEU A 139 13.49 -22.10 0.99
C LEU A 139 14.33 -22.37 -0.27
N TYR A 140 14.59 -23.63 -0.58
CA TYR A 140 15.37 -24.03 -1.75
C TYR A 140 14.73 -23.58 -3.07
N ALA A 141 13.40 -23.66 -3.19
CA ALA A 141 12.66 -23.27 -4.39
C ALA A 141 12.82 -21.79 -4.76
N VAL A 142 13.04 -20.92 -3.78
CA VAL A 142 13.20 -19.47 -4.00
C VAL A 142 14.65 -19.00 -3.91
N GLU A 143 15.58 -19.88 -3.52
CA GLU A 143 16.98 -19.55 -3.36
C GLU A 143 17.71 -19.50 -4.71
N ARG A 144 18.46 -18.42 -4.93
CA ARG A 144 19.48 -18.36 -5.99
C ARG A 144 20.82 -18.73 -5.40
N THR A 145 21.54 -19.62 -6.05
CA THR A 145 22.88 -20.06 -5.58
C THR A 145 23.98 -19.36 -6.36
N ARG A 146 25.17 -19.18 -5.75
CA ARG A 146 26.31 -18.54 -6.42
C ARG A 146 27.57 -19.41 -6.47
N PRO A 147 27.56 -20.55 -7.17
CA PRO A 147 28.76 -21.35 -7.34
C PRO A 147 29.82 -20.58 -8.16
N LEU A 148 31.03 -20.51 -7.62
CA LEU A 148 32.31 -20.13 -8.27
C LEU A 148 32.42 -18.74 -8.93
N ALA A 149 31.34 -17.99 -9.14
CA ALA A 149 31.26 -16.52 -9.35
C ALA A 149 29.89 -16.06 -9.89
N HIS A 150 29.10 -16.97 -10.47
CA HIS A 150 27.86 -16.66 -11.18
C HIS A 150 26.63 -17.00 -10.34
N TRP A 151 25.58 -16.17 -10.44
CA TRP A 151 24.28 -16.49 -9.85
C TRP A 151 23.55 -17.50 -10.74
N HIS A 152 23.11 -18.58 -10.13
CA HIS A 152 22.22 -19.57 -10.72
C HIS A 152 20.80 -19.29 -10.23
N GLU A 153 19.85 -19.38 -11.16
CA GLU A 153 18.43 -19.22 -10.85
C GLU A 153 17.93 -20.35 -9.96
N SER A 154 16.79 -20.12 -9.32
CA SER A 154 16.17 -21.10 -8.45
C SER A 154 15.50 -22.23 -9.27
N PRO A 155 15.11 -23.35 -8.63
CA PRO A 155 14.35 -24.42 -9.29
C PRO A 155 13.04 -23.96 -9.95
N LEU A 156 12.51 -22.80 -9.56
CA LEU A 156 11.32 -22.21 -10.16
C LEU A 156 11.56 -21.59 -11.54
N ALA A 157 12.81 -21.46 -11.99
CA ALA A 157 13.15 -20.78 -13.23
C ALA A 157 12.40 -21.34 -14.45
N ASP A 158 12.33 -22.67 -14.59
CA ASP A 158 11.65 -23.31 -15.72
C ASP A 158 10.15 -23.03 -15.72
N ALA A 159 9.52 -23.02 -14.54
CA ALA A 159 8.11 -22.64 -14.40
C ALA A 159 7.91 -21.16 -14.75
N ALA A 160 8.79 -20.27 -14.27
CA ALA A 160 8.74 -18.85 -14.60
C ALA A 160 8.89 -18.61 -16.12
N TYR A 161 9.78 -19.32 -16.81
CA TYR A 161 9.92 -19.21 -18.27
C TYR A 161 8.68 -19.67 -19.02
N ARG A 162 8.01 -20.75 -18.57
CA ARG A 162 6.74 -21.17 -19.16
C ARG A 162 5.64 -20.12 -18.94
N MET A 163 5.49 -19.66 -17.72
CA MET A 163 4.50 -18.63 -17.37
C MET A 163 4.73 -17.32 -18.12
N ALA A 164 5.99 -16.97 -18.42
CA ALA A 164 6.32 -15.76 -19.18
C ALA A 164 5.73 -15.74 -20.60
N GLY A 165 5.35 -16.91 -21.15
CA GLY A 165 4.67 -17.04 -22.44
C GLY A 165 3.13 -17.00 -22.36
N THR A 166 2.54 -16.80 -21.18
CA THR A 166 1.07 -16.81 -21.00
C THR A 166 0.45 -15.42 -21.14
N SER A 167 -0.84 -15.38 -21.46
CA SER A 167 -1.63 -14.14 -21.51
C SER A 167 -1.67 -13.41 -20.16
N ASP A 168 -1.64 -14.17 -19.06
CA ASP A 168 -1.69 -13.60 -17.72
C ASP A 168 -0.41 -12.81 -17.40
N TYR A 169 0.74 -13.31 -17.87
CA TYR A 169 2.01 -12.59 -17.76
C TYR A 169 2.07 -11.36 -18.68
N GLU A 170 1.53 -11.45 -19.90
CA GLU A 170 1.38 -10.29 -20.79
C GLU A 170 0.49 -9.21 -20.15
N GLN A 171 -0.63 -9.60 -19.55
CA GLN A 171 -1.50 -8.69 -18.80
C GLN A 171 -0.75 -8.02 -17.65
N LEU A 172 0.08 -8.76 -16.90
CA LEU A 172 0.91 -8.18 -15.85
C LEU A 172 1.87 -7.09 -16.39
N GLN A 173 2.49 -7.33 -17.55
CA GLN A 173 3.37 -6.33 -18.19
C GLN A 173 2.59 -5.07 -18.58
N ALA A 174 1.38 -5.23 -19.14
CA ALA A 174 0.52 -4.09 -19.48
C ALA A 174 0.14 -3.27 -18.24
N LEU A 175 -0.23 -3.95 -17.13
CA LEU A 175 -0.51 -3.30 -15.85
C LEU A 175 0.72 -2.57 -15.28
N TRP A 176 1.91 -3.15 -15.43
CA TRP A 176 3.16 -2.50 -15.04
C TRP A 176 3.39 -1.21 -15.82
N HIS A 177 3.21 -1.23 -17.15
CA HIS A 177 3.34 -0.04 -17.99
C HIS A 177 2.33 1.05 -17.60
N GLN A 178 1.08 0.68 -17.32
CA GLN A 178 0.05 1.62 -16.85
C GLN A 178 0.43 2.24 -15.50
N ARG A 179 0.86 1.42 -14.53
CA ARG A 179 1.35 1.88 -13.23
C ARG A 179 2.53 2.84 -13.38
N GLU A 180 3.46 2.55 -14.29
CA GLU A 180 4.63 3.41 -14.52
C GLU A 180 4.23 4.75 -15.13
N ALA A 181 3.27 4.78 -16.06
CA ALA A 181 2.74 6.02 -16.61
C ALA A 181 2.10 6.90 -15.52
N GLU A 182 1.28 6.32 -14.64
CA GLU A 182 0.69 7.04 -13.50
C GLU A 182 1.76 7.53 -12.51
N ARG A 183 2.75 6.69 -12.21
CA ARG A 183 3.88 7.05 -11.35
C ARG A 183 4.67 8.23 -11.90
N ILE A 184 4.92 8.28 -13.22
CA ILE A 184 5.60 9.41 -13.86
C ILE A 184 4.81 10.71 -13.67
N VAL A 185 3.48 10.67 -13.88
CA VAL A 185 2.60 11.84 -13.67
C VAL A 185 2.65 12.28 -12.21
N ARG A 186 2.50 11.35 -11.26
CA ARG A 186 2.58 11.62 -9.82
C ARG A 186 3.93 12.21 -9.42
N CYS A 187 5.04 11.68 -9.94
CA CYS A 187 6.38 12.22 -9.70
C CYS A 187 6.56 13.65 -10.23
N ARG A 188 6.00 13.97 -11.41
CA ARG A 188 6.04 15.34 -11.94
C ARG A 188 5.25 16.30 -11.07
N HIS A 189 4.08 15.86 -10.60
CA HIS A 189 3.27 16.57 -9.63
C HIS A 189 4.06 16.84 -8.34
N ILE A 190 4.56 15.80 -7.66
CA ILE A 190 5.31 15.95 -6.40
C ILE A 190 6.57 16.82 -6.54
N ARG A 191 7.28 16.74 -7.68
CA ARG A 191 8.48 17.55 -7.92
C ARG A 191 8.18 19.01 -8.24
N GLY A 192 6.92 19.39 -8.33
CA GLY A 192 6.48 20.76 -8.58
C GLY A 192 6.72 21.27 -10.00
N LYS A 193 7.03 20.38 -10.97
CA LYS A 193 7.24 20.80 -12.37
C LYS A 193 5.99 21.38 -13.01
N ASP A 194 4.82 20.88 -12.60
CA ASP A 194 3.52 21.35 -13.07
C ASP A 194 2.80 22.22 -12.02
N ARG A 195 3.51 22.63 -10.95
CA ARG A 195 2.93 23.42 -9.85
C ARG A 195 2.46 24.76 -10.40
N PRO A 196 1.16 25.10 -10.31
CA PRO A 196 0.67 26.40 -10.75
C PRO A 196 1.41 27.51 -10.00
N SER A 197 1.74 28.60 -10.71
CA SER A 197 2.16 29.81 -10.02
C SER A 197 1.05 30.23 -9.05
N VAL A 198 1.44 30.75 -7.88
CA VAL A 198 0.62 30.98 -6.66
C VAL A 198 -0.73 31.70 -6.90
N GLY A 199 -0.98 32.26 -8.08
CA GLY A 199 -2.20 32.98 -8.46
C GLY A 199 -3.29 32.20 -9.21
N ARG A 200 -3.14 30.91 -9.55
CA ARG A 200 -4.17 30.18 -10.33
C ARG A 200 -4.58 28.86 -9.67
N ARG A 201 -5.40 28.93 -8.62
CA ARG A 201 -6.06 27.77 -8.01
C ARG A 201 -7.49 27.64 -8.54
N GLU A 202 -7.67 26.89 -9.63
CA GLU A 202 -8.97 26.31 -9.95
C GLU A 202 -8.92 24.81 -9.64
N SER A 203 -9.72 24.40 -8.67
CA SER A 203 -9.92 23.00 -8.30
C SER A 203 -10.81 22.32 -9.34
N LYS A 204 -10.21 21.66 -10.32
CA LYS A 204 -10.90 20.61 -11.10
C LYS A 204 -10.46 19.25 -10.57
N GLY A 205 -11.45 18.41 -10.26
CA GLY A 205 -11.28 17.12 -9.59
C GLY A 205 -10.13 16.31 -10.17
N GLU A 206 -9.12 16.07 -9.32
CA GLU A 206 -7.97 15.25 -9.66
C GLU A 206 -8.26 13.79 -9.28
N THR A 207 -8.15 12.93 -10.27
CA THR A 207 -8.26 11.47 -10.17
C THR A 207 -6.98 10.89 -9.57
N GLY A 208 -7.07 10.23 -8.41
CA GLY A 208 -6.13 9.23 -7.89
C GLY A 208 -4.68 9.70 -7.62
N GLY A 209 -4.26 9.70 -6.35
CA GLY A 209 -2.87 9.99 -5.96
C GLY A 209 -2.58 11.42 -5.51
N SER A 210 -3.62 12.20 -5.22
CA SER A 210 -3.49 13.47 -4.51
C SER A 210 -3.36 13.21 -2.99
N PRO A 211 -2.71 14.09 -2.23
CA PRO A 211 -2.66 13.94 -0.78
C PRO A 211 -4.04 14.11 -0.17
N VAL A 212 -4.29 13.36 0.91
CA VAL A 212 -5.49 13.52 1.73
C VAL A 212 -5.28 14.73 2.63
N LEU A 213 -5.93 15.84 2.32
CA LEU A 213 -5.81 17.09 3.08
C LEU A 213 -6.76 17.07 4.28
N GLY A 214 -6.21 17.06 5.48
CA GLY A 214 -6.96 17.35 6.70
C GLY A 214 -7.23 18.86 6.86
N LYS A 215 -8.28 19.20 7.63
CA LYS A 215 -8.65 20.59 7.95
C LYS A 215 -7.86 21.18 9.15
N ASP A 216 -6.76 20.54 9.58
CA ASP A 216 -5.97 20.98 10.74
C ASP A 216 -5.20 22.27 10.42
N ALA A 217 -5.35 23.29 11.27
CA ALA A 217 -4.69 24.58 11.13
C ALA A 217 -3.16 24.48 11.04
N ARG A 218 -2.55 23.47 11.68
CA ARG A 218 -1.10 23.23 11.65
C ARG A 218 -0.59 22.73 10.30
N SER A 219 -1.48 22.20 9.46
CA SER A 219 -1.14 21.73 8.10
C SER A 219 -1.85 22.53 7.01
N ALA A 220 -2.56 23.60 7.35
CA ALA A 220 -3.30 24.42 6.39
C ALA A 220 -2.38 25.13 5.37
N HIS A 221 -1.11 25.34 5.71
CA HIS A 221 -0.11 25.91 4.81
C HIS A 221 0.54 24.88 3.87
N GLN A 222 0.31 23.58 4.10
CA GLN A 222 0.84 22.52 3.25
C GLN A 222 0.17 22.57 1.89
N ASP A 223 0.94 22.31 0.84
CA ASP A 223 0.44 22.32 -0.52
C ASP A 223 0.03 20.90 -0.94
N PRO A 224 -1.00 20.70 -1.79
CA PRO A 224 -1.33 19.39 -2.33
C PRO A 224 -0.17 18.72 -3.10
N TRP A 225 0.83 19.51 -3.49
CA TRP A 225 1.97 19.03 -4.27
C TRP A 225 3.11 18.55 -3.36
N ASP A 226 3.02 18.78 -2.04
CA ASP A 226 4.06 18.40 -1.09
C ASP A 226 3.91 16.91 -0.69
N LEU A 227 4.93 16.10 -0.99
CA LEU A 227 5.03 14.71 -0.51
C LEU A 227 5.35 14.64 0.98
N PHE A 228 6.22 15.53 1.46
CA PHE A 228 6.67 15.58 2.85
C PHE A 228 6.01 16.74 3.60
N TYR A 229 6.05 16.66 4.94
CA TYR A 229 5.67 17.80 5.77
C TYR A 229 6.64 18.98 5.57
N VAL A 230 6.10 20.14 5.23
CA VAL A 230 6.85 21.41 5.15
C VAL A 230 6.60 22.25 6.41
N GLN A 231 7.63 22.88 6.96
CA GLN A 231 7.45 23.80 8.10
C GLN A 231 6.80 25.11 7.62
N ALA A 232 5.82 25.62 8.37
CA ALA A 232 5.27 26.95 8.11
C ALA A 232 6.39 27.99 8.26
N ILE A 233 6.71 28.70 7.18
CA ILE A 233 7.65 29.82 7.26
C ILE A 233 6.94 30.92 8.06
N ARG A 234 7.34 31.10 9.32
CA ARG A 234 7.00 32.32 10.06
C ARG A 234 7.63 33.47 9.27
N LYS A 235 6.82 34.38 8.73
CA LYS A 235 7.35 35.66 8.23
C LYS A 235 8.14 36.26 9.39
N ALA A 236 9.47 36.32 9.26
CA ALA A 236 10.28 37.15 10.14
C ALA A 236 9.72 38.56 10.01
N GLY A 237 9.20 39.09 11.11
CA GLY A 237 8.63 40.42 11.14
C GLY A 237 9.67 41.42 10.66
N GLY A 238 9.34 42.11 9.56
CA GLY A 238 9.95 43.39 9.24
C GLY A 238 9.75 44.34 10.42
N GLY A 239 10.82 45.01 10.81
CA GLY A 239 10.91 45.70 12.09
C GLY A 239 10.09 46.96 12.24
N THR A 240 10.10 47.43 13.47
CA THR A 240 10.25 48.83 13.89
C THR A 240 11.06 48.73 15.19
N GLY A 241 12.31 49.19 15.30
CA GLY A 241 12.88 50.35 14.64
C GLY A 241 12.27 51.63 15.22
N GLN A 242 12.31 51.78 16.55
CA GLN A 242 12.40 53.05 17.28
C GLN A 242 13.17 52.81 18.58
#